data_AF-A0A326GGV6-F1
#
_entry.id   AF-A0A326GGV6-F1
#
_cell.length_a   1.000
_cell.length_b   1.000
_cell.length_c   1.000
_cell.angle_alpha   90.00
_cell.angle_beta   90.00
_cell.angle_gamma   90.00
#
_symmetry.space_group_name_H-M   'P 1'
#
loop_
_entity.id
_entity.type
_entity.pdbx_description
1 polymer ?
#
loop_
_entity_poly.entity_id
_entity_poly.type
_entity_poly.pdbx_seq_one_letter_code
_entity_poly.pdbx_strand_id
1 'polypeptide(L)'
;MTLESRIAEERMIALDPPFTIPDWLDEVMGESWMPHAILMDAAGGVSPRRVVIDEVYWADVVAFRMETPSGAPLERSDFDDGSY
;
A
#
# COMPACT_ATOMS: atom_id res chain seq x y z
N MET A 1 7.67 -11.94 -17.33
CA MET A 1 7.39 -10.69 -16.61
C MET A 1 7.80 -10.92 -15.17
N THR A 2 8.63 -10.06 -14.58
CA THR A 2 9.04 -10.20 -13.18
C THR A 2 8.01 -9.53 -12.27
N LEU A 3 7.99 -9.91 -10.99
CA LEU A 3 7.14 -9.27 -9.99
C LEU A 3 7.43 -7.75 -9.91
N GLU A 4 8.70 -7.37 -9.97
CA GLU A 4 9.14 -5.97 -10.00
C GLU A 4 8.58 -5.19 -11.19
N SER A 5 8.56 -5.78 -12.40
CA SER A 5 7.94 -5.13 -13.57
C SER A 5 6.45 -4.89 -13.33
N ARG A 6 5.75 -5.88 -12.76
CA ARG A 6 4.32 -5.78 -12.47
C ARG A 6 4.02 -4.70 -11.42
N ILE A 7 4.82 -4.63 -10.36
CA ILE A 7 4.72 -3.59 -9.32
C ILE A 7 4.87 -2.20 -9.93
N ALA A 8 5.87 -2.02 -10.80
CA ALA A 8 6.10 -0.74 -11.47
C ALA A 8 4.96 -0.34 -12.43
N GLU A 9 4.42 -1.29 -13.20
CA GLU A 9 3.29 -1.06 -14.10
C GLU A 9 2.02 -0.66 -13.35
N GLU A 10 1.76 -1.27 -12.20
CA GLU A 10 0.60 -0.98 -11.35
C GLU A 10 0.79 0.24 -10.42
N ARG A 11 2.00 0.84 -10.45
CA ARG A 11 2.42 1.95 -9.57
C ARG A 11 2.21 1.63 -8.09
N MET A 12 2.68 0.46 -7.68
CA MET A 12 2.57 -0.01 -6.29
C MET A 12 3.87 0.19 -5.51
N ILE A 13 3.72 0.34 -4.20
CA ILE A 13 4.80 0.38 -3.22
C ILE A 13 5.15 -1.07 -2.89
N ALA A 14 6.38 -1.49 -3.22
CA ALA A 14 6.89 -2.81 -2.85
C ALA A 14 7.16 -2.89 -1.35
N LEU A 15 6.90 -4.07 -0.77
CA LEU A 15 7.22 -4.38 0.62
C LEU A 15 8.49 -5.24 0.69
N ASP A 16 9.35 -4.93 1.65
CA ASP A 16 10.50 -5.78 1.97
C ASP A 16 10.04 -7.01 2.78
N PRO A 17 10.47 -8.22 2.43
CA PRO A 17 10.16 -9.42 3.23
C PRO A 17 10.84 -9.37 4.62
N PRO A 18 10.21 -9.93 5.67
CA PRO A 18 8.88 -10.56 5.69
C PRO A 18 7.79 -9.50 5.54
N PHE A 19 6.69 -9.83 4.86
CA PHE A 19 5.57 -8.94 4.49
C PHE A 19 4.91 -8.27 5.70
N THR A 20 5.60 -7.29 6.27
CA THR A 20 5.24 -6.53 7.45
C THR A 20 4.69 -5.20 7.05
N ILE A 21 3.90 -4.63 7.95
CA ILE A 21 3.46 -3.24 7.87
C ILE A 21 4.72 -2.35 7.82
N PRO A 22 4.86 -1.46 6.85
CA PRO A 22 5.92 -0.46 6.87
C PRO A 22 5.75 0.51 8.05
N ASP A 23 6.84 0.83 8.76
CA ASP A 23 6.79 1.73 9.93
C ASP A 23 6.16 3.09 9.62
N TRP A 24 6.41 3.64 8.42
CA TRP A 24 5.82 4.93 8.00
C TRP A 24 4.29 4.87 7.86
N LEU A 25 3.71 3.68 7.78
CA LEU A 25 2.27 3.50 7.68
C LEU A 25 1.55 3.71 9.02
N ASP A 26 2.26 3.63 10.14
CA ASP A 26 1.69 3.92 11.47
C ASP A 26 1.14 5.35 11.54
N GLU A 27 1.79 6.30 10.87
CA GLU A 27 1.32 7.68 10.77
C GLU A 27 0.02 7.78 9.96
N VAL A 28 -0.08 6.97 8.89
CA VAL A 28 -1.26 6.90 8.02
C VAL A 28 -2.46 6.29 8.73
N MET A 29 -2.24 5.30 9.59
CA MET A 29 -3.29 4.67 10.40
C MET A 29 -3.90 5.62 11.45
N GLY A 30 -3.21 6.73 11.77
CA GLY A 30 -3.71 7.78 12.65
C GLY A 30 -4.68 8.78 11.98
N GLU A 31 -4.80 8.76 10.65
CA GLU A 31 -5.57 9.75 9.91
C GLU A 31 -7.09 9.56 10.04
N SER A 32 -7.83 10.66 10.25
CA SER A 32 -9.28 10.63 10.52
C SER A 32 -10.13 10.13 9.35
N TRP A 33 -9.57 10.10 8.15
CA TRP A 33 -10.26 9.75 6.91
C TRP A 33 -9.89 8.36 6.37
N MET A 34 -9.03 7.60 7.08
CA MET A 34 -8.62 6.21 6.85
C MET A 34 -8.53 5.80 5.36
N PRO A 35 -7.32 5.80 4.76
CA PRO A 35 -7.17 5.44 3.35
C PRO A 35 -7.53 3.97 3.08
N HIS A 36 -7.81 3.69 1.82
CA HIS A 36 -7.95 2.34 1.32
C HIS A 36 -6.65 1.86 0.66
N ALA A 37 -6.42 0.56 0.69
CA ALA A 37 -5.33 -0.11 0.00
C ALA A 37 -5.87 -1.05 -1.10
N ILE A 38 -5.14 -1.10 -2.21
CA ILE A 38 -5.21 -2.14 -3.24
C ILE A 38 -3.95 -2.97 -3.11
N LEU A 39 -4.11 -4.29 -2.99
CA LEU A 39 -3.06 -5.21 -2.59
C LEU A 39 -2.58 -6.06 -3.77
N MET A 40 -1.31 -6.44 -3.74
CA MET A 40 -0.70 -7.44 -4.63
C MET A 40 -0.17 -8.61 -3.82
N ASP A 41 -0.41 -9.83 -4.29
CA ASP A 41 0.12 -11.07 -3.73
C ASP A 41 1.47 -11.49 -4.37
N ALA A 42 2.11 -12.51 -3.79
CA ALA A 42 3.40 -13.01 -4.28
C ALA A 42 3.36 -13.66 -5.67
N ALA A 43 2.16 -13.98 -6.18
CA ALA A 43 1.97 -14.44 -7.55
C ALA A 43 1.85 -13.26 -8.54
N GLY A 44 1.86 -12.02 -8.06
CA GLY A 44 1.65 -10.80 -8.85
C GLY A 44 0.18 -10.50 -9.12
N GLY A 45 -0.74 -11.17 -8.44
CA GLY A 45 -2.17 -10.93 -8.52
C GLY A 45 -2.55 -9.64 -7.80
N VAL A 46 -3.22 -8.73 -8.51
CA VAL A 46 -3.76 -7.49 -7.92
C VAL A 46 -5.21 -7.73 -7.49
N SER A 47 -5.51 -7.41 -6.22
CA SER A 47 -6.86 -7.49 -5.71
C SER A 47 -7.77 -6.49 -6.44
N PRO A 48 -8.95 -6.92 -6.93
CA PRO A 48 -9.92 -6.01 -7.53
C PRO A 48 -10.68 -5.17 -6.48
N ARG A 49 -10.46 -5.45 -5.18
CA ARG A 49 -11.16 -4.79 -4.07
C ARG A 49 -10.22 -3.86 -3.32
N ARG A 50 -10.78 -2.71 -2.98
CA ARG A 50 -10.23 -1.75 -2.02
C ARG A 50 -10.57 -2.20 -0.61
N VAL A 51 -9.60 -2.20 0.29
CA VAL A 51 -9.74 -2.59 1.70
C VAL A 51 -9.28 -1.41 2.55
N VAL A 52 -9.92 -1.15 3.69
CA VAL A 52 -9.42 -0.10 4.61
C VAL A 52 -8.04 -0.51 5.09
N ILE A 53 -7.10 0.43 5.14
CA ILE A 53 -5.68 0.09 5.35
C ILE A 53 -5.41 -0.62 6.69
N ASP A 54 -6.17 -0.28 7.73
CA ASP A 54 -6.14 -0.89 9.06
C ASP A 54 -6.70 -2.34 9.08
N GLU A 55 -7.48 -2.72 8.06
CA GLU A 55 -8.05 -4.07 7.93
C GLU A 55 -7.18 -5.00 7.07
N VAL A 56 -6.04 -4.52 6.56
CA VAL A 56 -5.17 -5.30 5.69
C VAL A 56 -4.49 -6.41 6.47
N TYR A 57 -4.62 -7.65 5.98
CA TYR A 57 -3.82 -8.77 6.45
C TYR A 57 -2.49 -8.83 5.68
N TRP A 58 -1.44 -8.27 6.27
CA TRP A 58 -0.16 -8.00 5.59
C TRP A 58 0.67 -9.24 5.25
N ALA A 59 0.41 -10.39 5.89
CA ALA A 59 1.28 -11.56 5.79
C ALA A 59 1.42 -12.15 4.37
N ASP A 60 0.52 -11.83 3.45
CA ASP A 60 0.54 -12.30 2.06
C ASP A 60 0.69 -11.16 1.03
N VAL A 61 0.94 -9.93 1.48
CA VAL A 61 1.03 -8.74 0.63
C VAL A 61 2.47 -8.49 0.24
N VAL A 62 2.77 -8.38 -1.06
CA VAL A 62 4.13 -8.07 -1.55
C VAL A 62 4.27 -6.64 -2.04
N ALA A 63 3.14 -6.03 -2.41
CA ALA A 63 3.08 -4.62 -2.77
C ALA A 63 1.66 -4.10 -2.56
N PHE A 64 1.52 -2.79 -2.41
CA PHE A 64 0.21 -2.15 -2.28
C PHE A 64 0.20 -0.74 -2.89
N ARG A 65 -0.98 -0.26 -3.24
CA ARG A 65 -1.24 1.14 -3.57
C ARG A 65 -2.28 1.70 -2.61
N MET A 66 -2.06 2.91 -2.12
CA MET A 66 -3.03 3.60 -1.28
C MET A 66 -3.90 4.54 -2.12
N GLU A 67 -5.14 4.68 -1.68
CA GLU A 67 -6.11 5.60 -2.27
C GLU A 67 -6.94 6.27 -1.19
N THR A 68 -7.37 7.50 -1.46
CA THR A 68 -8.37 8.17 -0.63
C THR A 68 -9.70 7.40 -0.64
N PRO A 69 -10.62 7.68 0.30
CA PRO A 69 -11.98 7.17 0.24
C PRO A 69 -12.71 7.49 -1.08
N SER A 70 -12.33 8.59 -1.74
CA SER A 70 -12.85 8.99 -3.05
C SER A 70 -12.15 8.29 -4.24
N GLY A 71 -11.08 7.52 -4.00
CA GLY A 71 -10.34 6.80 -5.03
C GLY A 71 -9.23 7.60 -5.72
N ALA A 72 -8.79 8.72 -5.12
CA ALA A 72 -7.60 9.42 -5.60
C ALA A 72 -6.34 8.68 -5.12
N PRO A 73 -5.30 8.53 -5.97
CA PRO A 73 -4.06 7.86 -5.56
C PRO A 73 -3.35 8.64 -4.46
N LEU A 74 -2.71 7.92 -3.54
CA LEU A 74 -1.84 8.45 -2.51
C LEU A 74 -0.46 7.82 -2.63
N GLU A 75 0.57 8.66 -2.57
CA GLU A 75 1.97 8.29 -2.60
C GLU A 75 2.57 8.39 -1.20
N ARG A 76 3.69 7.70 -0.96
CA ARG A 76 4.41 7.79 0.32
C ARG A 76 4.76 9.24 0.68
N SER A 77 5.12 10.05 -0.31
CA SER A 77 5.46 11.46 -0.15
C SER A 77 4.30 12.34 0.31
N ASP A 78 3.06 11.87 0.22
CA ASP A 78 1.91 12.60 0.76
C ASP A 78 1.84 12.52 2.30
N PHE A 79 2.60 11.61 2.90
CA PHE A 79 2.65 11.37 4.35
C PHE A 79 4.01 11.64 4.98
N ASP A 80 5.06 11.76 4.16
CA ASP A 80 6.40 12.16 4.60
C ASP A 80 6.38 13.68 4.87
N ASP A 81 5.85 14.08 6.03
CA ASP A 81 5.95 15.45 6.51
C ASP A 81 7.45 15.68 6.78
N GLY A 82 8.11 16.45 5.90
CA GLY A 82 9.57 16.61 5.89
C GLY A 82 10.16 17.36 7.09
N SER A 83 9.79 17.01 8.32
CA SER A 83 10.25 17.61 9.56
C SER A 83 11.49 16.87 10.09
N TYR A 84 12.66 17.38 9.70
CA TYR A 84 13.94 17.18 10.40
C TYR A 84 14.04 18.05 11.66
#